data_AF-A0A0S8BFP8-F1
#
_entry.id   AF-A0A0S8BFP8-F1
#
_cell.length_a   1.000
_cell.length_b   1.000
_cell.length_c   1.000
_cell.angle_alpha   90.00
_cell.angle_beta   90.00
_cell.angle_gamma   90.00
#
_symmetry.space_group_name_H-M   'P 1'
#
loop_
_entity.id
_entity.type
_entity.pdbx_description
1 polymer ?
#
loop_
_entity_poly.entity_id
_entity_poly.type
_entity_poly.pdbx_seq_one_letter_code
_entity_poly.pdbx_strand_id
1 'polypeptide(L)'
;MYSAWMSYSPPNDIQNVWVHEAWRRFGYGLGSILAGVVVFLTTKKDFQIRKSRIVTVLVSLIVLLILFPYARREIIVNSCLDSGGSWDQQHDECNNEAGG
;
A
#
# COMPACT_ATOMS: atom_id res chain seq x y z
N MET A 1 -10.32 -3.14 -8.04
CA MET A 1 -11.54 -3.95 -7.78
C MET A 1 -11.37 -5.40 -8.23
N TYR A 2 -10.94 -5.69 -9.47
CA TYR A 2 -10.68 -7.08 -9.92
C TYR A 2 -9.69 -7.86 -9.03
N SER A 3 -8.62 -7.22 -8.56
CA SER A 3 -7.63 -7.85 -7.67
C SER A 3 -8.18 -8.23 -6.30
N ALA A 4 -9.08 -7.42 -5.72
CA ALA A 4 -9.73 -7.74 -4.44
C ALA A 4 -10.72 -8.91 -4.55
N TRP A 5 -11.28 -9.11 -5.74
CA TRP A 5 -12.13 -10.26 -6.03
C TRP A 5 -11.31 -11.53 -6.23
N MET A 6 -10.19 -11.43 -6.96
CA MET A 6 -9.20 -12.52 -7.11
C MET A 6 -8.54 -12.93 -5.78
N SER A 7 -8.50 -12.05 -4.78
CA SER A 7 -8.05 -12.44 -3.43
C SER A 7 -9.10 -13.16 -2.59
N TYR A 8 -10.37 -13.14 -3.01
CA TYR A 8 -11.49 -13.81 -2.32
C TYR A 8 -12.00 -15.04 -3.10
N SER A 9 -11.44 -15.31 -4.27
CA SER A 9 -11.72 -16.52 -5.05
C SER A 9 -11.15 -17.75 -4.33
N PRO A 10 -11.55 -18.98 -4.72
CA PRO A 10 -11.00 -20.23 -4.18
C PRO A 10 -9.47 -20.20 -4.14
N PRO A 11 -8.82 -20.89 -3.17
CA PRO A 11 -7.39 -20.79 -2.92
C PRO A 11 -6.62 -20.99 -4.23
N ASN A 12 -5.89 -19.95 -4.62
CA ASN A 12 -5.05 -19.92 -5.81
C ASN A 12 -3.61 -19.61 -5.37
N ASP A 13 -2.61 -20.16 -6.06
CA ASP A 13 -1.20 -20.04 -5.64
C ASP A 13 -0.74 -18.58 -5.57
N ILE A 14 -1.43 -17.66 -6.25
CA ILE A 14 -1.08 -16.24 -6.39
C ILE A 14 -1.98 -15.30 -5.55
N GLN A 15 -2.70 -15.81 -4.54
CA GLN A 15 -3.69 -15.03 -3.78
C GLN A 15 -3.06 -13.79 -3.10
N ASN A 16 -1.85 -13.94 -2.59
CA ASN A 16 -1.15 -12.91 -1.82
C ASN A 16 -0.73 -11.72 -2.68
N VAL A 17 -0.33 -12.01 -3.93
CA VAL A 17 0.00 -10.99 -4.94
C VAL A 17 -1.22 -10.12 -5.25
N TRP A 18 -2.40 -10.74 -5.38
CA TRP A 18 -3.64 -10.02 -5.63
C TRP A 18 -4.07 -9.15 -4.44
N VAL A 19 -3.85 -9.62 -3.20
CA VAL A 19 -4.07 -8.82 -1.98
C VAL A 19 -3.14 -7.61 -1.97
N HIS A 20 -1.84 -7.80 -2.23
CA HIS A 20 -0.88 -6.70 -2.25
C HIS A 20 -1.22 -5.65 -3.31
N GLU A 21 -1.56 -6.10 -4.52
CA GLU A 21 -1.95 -5.23 -5.62
C GLU A 21 -3.28 -4.52 -5.35
N ALA A 22 -4.23 -5.16 -4.67
CA ALA A 22 -5.45 -4.51 -4.22
C ALA A 22 -5.17 -3.37 -3.23
N TRP A 23 -4.32 -3.61 -2.22
CA TRP A 23 -3.90 -2.58 -1.27
C TRP A 23 -3.19 -1.41 -1.95
N ARG A 24 -2.28 -1.71 -2.89
CA ARG A 24 -1.55 -0.70 -3.63
C ARG A 24 -2.48 0.20 -4.46
N ARG A 25 -3.42 -0.41 -5.20
CA ARG A 25 -4.43 0.33 -5.98
C ARG A 25 -5.38 1.13 -5.11
N PHE A 26 -5.76 0.60 -3.95
CA PHE A 26 -6.55 1.34 -2.96
C PHE A 26 -5.79 2.57 -2.45
N GLY A 27 -4.51 2.42 -2.11
CA GLY A 27 -3.64 3.53 -1.69
C GLY A 27 -3.52 4.63 -2.75
N TYR A 28 -3.31 4.27 -4.02
CA TYR A 28 -3.29 5.24 -5.13
C TYR A 28 -4.65 5.91 -5.35
N GLY A 29 -5.76 5.16 -5.28
CA GLY A 29 -7.11 5.70 -5.42
C GLY A 29 -7.42 6.73 -4.32
N LEU A 30 -7.20 6.37 -3.06
CA LEU A 30 -7.34 7.29 -1.92
C LEU A 30 -6.41 8.50 -2.05
N GLY A 31 -5.15 8.27 -2.43
CA GLY A 31 -4.17 9.34 -2.66
C GLY A 31 -4.63 10.34 -3.72
N SER A 32 -5.20 9.87 -4.84
CA SER A 32 -5.71 10.73 -5.91
C SER A 32 -6.93 11.56 -5.48
N ILE A 33 -7.85 10.97 -4.71
CA ILE A 33 -9.01 11.68 -4.15
C ILE A 33 -8.53 12.79 -3.21
N LEU A 34 -7.61 12.47 -2.29
CA LEU A 34 -7.06 13.44 -1.34
C LEU A 34 -6.26 14.54 -2.08
N ALA A 35 -5.51 14.19 -3.12
CA ALA A 35 -4.82 15.16 -3.97
C ALA A 35 -5.80 16.12 -4.66
N GLY A 36 -6.91 15.60 -5.20
CA GLY A 36 -7.99 16.41 -5.78
C GLY A 36 -8.61 17.37 -4.75
N VAL A 37 -8.85 16.90 -3.52
CA VAL A 37 -9.35 17.72 -2.42
C VAL A 37 -8.35 18.83 -2.07
N VAL A 38 -7.06 18.54 -2.01
CA VAL A 38 -6.02 19.54 -1.76
C VAL A 38 -6.01 20.59 -2.86
N VAL A 39 -6.00 20.18 -4.14
CA VAL A 39 -6.03 21.12 -5.28
C VAL A 39 -7.29 22.01 -5.24
N PHE A 40 -8.44 21.42 -4.95
CA PHE A 40 -9.71 22.15 -4.82
C PHE A 40 -9.65 23.18 -3.70
N LEU A 41 -9.11 22.82 -2.53
CA LEU A 41 -8.92 23.73 -1.41
C LEU A 41 -7.92 24.85 -1.72
N THR A 42 -6.82 24.56 -2.42
CA THR A 42 -5.83 25.57 -2.82
C THR A 42 -6.33 26.54 -3.89
N THR A 43 -7.34 26.15 -4.67
CA THR A 43 -7.95 27.01 -5.70
C THR A 43 -8.91 28.03 -5.10
N LYS A 44 -9.35 27.86 -3.83
CA LYS A 44 -10.15 28.86 -3.14
C LYS A 44 -9.30 30.09 -2.79
N LYS A 45 -9.74 31.25 -3.28
CA LYS A 45 -9.03 32.55 -3.26
C LYS A 45 -8.59 33.03 -1.86
N ASP A 46 -9.27 32.59 -0.80
CA ASP A 46 -8.97 32.94 0.60
C ASP A 46 -8.17 31.88 1.37
N PHE A 47 -7.77 30.79 0.71
CA PHE A 47 -7.19 29.65 1.42
C PHE A 47 -5.68 29.80 1.60
N GLN A 48 -5.26 30.22 2.80
CA GLN A 48 -3.84 30.29 3.15
C GLN A 48 -3.26 28.88 3.38
N ILE A 49 -2.69 28.32 2.32
CA ILE A 49 -2.03 27.00 2.27
C ILE A 49 -1.03 26.81 3.42
N ARG A 50 -0.29 27.86 3.79
CA ARG A 50 0.75 27.83 4.83
C ARG A 50 0.24 27.71 6.27
N LYS A 51 -1.03 28.02 6.55
CA LYS A 51 -1.61 27.98 7.91
C LYS A 51 -2.64 26.88 8.12
N SER A 52 -3.07 26.22 7.04
CA SER A 52 -4.14 25.23 7.13
C SER A 52 -3.61 23.89 7.61
N ARG A 53 -3.74 23.62 8.92
CA ARG A 53 -3.43 22.31 9.53
C ARG A 53 -4.09 21.14 8.80
N ILE A 54 -5.24 21.39 8.18
CA ILE A 54 -6.00 20.41 7.39
C ILE A 54 -5.18 19.94 6.18
N VAL A 55 -4.49 20.83 5.47
CA VAL A 55 -3.65 20.45 4.32
C VAL A 55 -2.45 19.64 4.78
N THR A 56 -1.80 20.04 5.88
CA THR A 56 -0.67 19.29 6.44
C THR A 56 -1.08 17.87 6.83
N VAL A 57 -2.25 17.72 7.48
CA VAL A 57 -2.79 16.40 7.85
C VAL A 57 -3.09 15.58 6.60
N LEU A 58 -3.77 16.15 5.60
CA LEU A 58 -4.07 15.47 4.33
C LEU A 58 -2.80 15.00 3.62
N VAL A 59 -1.79 15.86 3.51
CA VAL A 59 -0.50 15.50 2.88
C VAL A 59 0.21 14.41 3.68
N SER A 60 0.25 14.53 5.01
CA SER A 60 0.85 13.49 5.86
C SER A 60 0.15 12.14 5.70
N LEU A 61 -1.18 12.14 5.55
CA LEU A 61 -1.99 10.95 5.38
C LEU A 61 -1.79 10.31 4.00
N ILE A 62 -1.62 11.13 2.94
CA ILE A 62 -1.22 10.64 1.60
C ILE A 62 0.15 9.96 1.68
N VAL A 63 1.13 10.59 2.33
CA VAL A 63 2.47 10.03 2.48
C VAL A 63 2.41 8.70 3.25
N LEU A 64 1.63 8.64 4.34
CA LEU A 64 1.44 7.42 5.13
C LEU A 64 0.79 6.30 4.31
N LEU A 65 -0.23 6.59 3.53
CA LEU A 65 -0.90 5.61 2.66
C LEU A 65 0.01 5.03 1.58
N ILE A 66 0.97 5.81 1.10
CA ILE A 66 1.95 5.36 0.10
C ILE A 66 3.11 4.59 0.76
N LEU A 67 3.60 5.07 1.91
CA LEU A 67 4.71 4.42 2.61
C LEU A 67 4.31 3.10 3.28
N PHE A 68 3.08 3.00 3.78
CA PHE A 68 2.61 1.84 4.52
C PHE A 68 2.74 0.51 3.75
N PRO A 69 2.27 0.38 2.48
CA PRO A 69 2.43 -0.88 1.74
C PRO A 69 3.90 -1.20 1.45
N TYR A 70 4.76 -0.19 1.29
CA TYR A 70 6.19 -0.39 1.07
C TYR A 70 6.87 -0.94 2.32
N ALA A 71 6.66 -0.28 3.47
CA ALA A 71 7.20 -0.72 4.75
C ALA A 71 6.70 -2.12 5.15
N ARG A 72 5.42 -2.43 4.89
CA ARG A 72 4.86 -3.75 5.20
C ARG A 72 5.55 -4.87 4.41
N ARG A 73 5.90 -4.63 3.14
CA ARG A 73 6.60 -5.62 2.31
C ARG A 73 8.00 -5.88 2.84
N GLU A 74 8.75 -4.82 3.14
CA GLU A 74 10.12 -4.94 3.67
C GLU A 74 10.14 -5.71 5.01
N ILE A 75 9.19 -5.47 5.91
CA ILE A 75 9.12 -6.19 7.20
C ILE A 75 8.90 -7.70 7.00
N ILE A 76 7.99 -8.08 6.09
CA ILE A 76 7.67 -9.49 5.85
C ILE A 76 8.83 -10.20 5.15
N VAL A 77 9.48 -9.54 4.18
CA VAL A 77 10.67 -10.07 3.50
C VAL A 77 11.83 -10.27 4.49
N ASN A 78 12.09 -9.28 5.35
CA ASN A 78 13.18 -9.37 6.33
C ASN A 78 12.92 -10.49 7.35
N SER A 79 11.67 -10.62 7.82
CA SER A 79 11.30 -11.71 8.74
C SER A 79 11.47 -13.09 8.11
N CYS A 80 11.28 -13.22 6.79
CA CYS A 80 11.50 -14.46 6.05
C CYS A 80 13.00 -14.79 5.90
N LEU A 81 13.81 -13.78 5.59
CA LEU A 81 15.27 -13.92 5.52
C LEU A 81 15.86 -14.29 6.89
N ASP A 82 15.39 -13.65 7.97
CA ASP A 82 15.83 -13.93 9.33
C ASP A 82 15.46 -15.35 9.80
N SER A 83 14.37 -15.93 9.27
CA SER A 83 14.02 -17.34 9.51
C SER A 83 14.79 -18.34 8.65
N GLY A 84 15.71 -17.88 7.79
CA GLY A 84 16.49 -18.74 6.90
C GLY A 84 15.75 -19.21 5.64
N GLY A 85 14.58 -18.63 5.35
CA GLY A 85 13.81 -18.90 4.14
C GLY A 85 14.28 -18.06 2.95
N SER A 86 13.86 -18.42 1.75
CA SER A 86 14.05 -17.61 0.54
C SER A 86 12.73 -16.97 0.12
N TRP A 87 12.72 -15.66 -0.08
CA TRP A 87 11.51 -14.96 -0.54
C TRP A 87 11.20 -15.27 -2.00
N ASP A 88 10.06 -15.90 -2.28
CA ASP A 88 9.58 -16.13 -3.64
C ASP A 88 8.85 -14.88 -4.17
N GLN A 89 9.43 -14.22 -5.17
CA GLN A 89 8.85 -13.01 -5.74
C GLN A 89 7.60 -13.25 -6.59
N GLN A 90 7.33 -14.48 -7.04
CA GLN A 90 6.19 -14.79 -7.91
C GLN A 90 4.90 -15.01 -7.12
N HIS A 91 4.99 -15.55 -5.90
CA HIS A 91 3.83 -15.82 -5.04
C HIS A 91 3.73 -14.87 -3.84
N ASP A 92 4.74 -14.00 -3.63
CA ASP A 92 4.87 -13.15 -2.43
C ASP A 92 4.79 -13.98 -1.14
N GLU A 93 5.40 -15.17 -1.16
CA GLU A 93 5.47 -16.12 -0.05
C GLU A 93 6.91 -16.37 0.38
N CYS A 94 7.08 -16.69 1.66
CA CYS A 94 8.34 -17.16 2.18
C CYS A 94 8.49 -18.65 1.88
N ASN A 95 9.42 -19.02 1.00
CA ASN A 95 9.73 -20.42 0.75
C ASN A 95 10.68 -20.94 1.84
N ASN A 96 10.18 -21.84 2.68
CA ASN A 96 10.92 -22.45 3.79
C ASN A 96 11.53 -23.82 3.40
N GLU A 97 11.79 -24.07 2.13
CA GLU A 97 12.39 -25.33 1.61
C GLU A 97 13.87 -25.56 2.00
N ALA A 98 14.33 -25.00 3.12
CA ALA A 98 15.65 -25.26 3.70
C ALA A 98 15.57 -26.03 5.05
N GLY A 99 14.64 -26.97 5.17
CA GLY A 99 14.55 -27.88 6.30
C GLY A 99 13.88 -29.20 5.91
N GLY A 100 14.69 -30.20 5.57
CA GLY A 100 14.27 -31.61 5.60
C GLY A 100 14.08 -32.13 7.02
#